data_AF-A0A1G0Y169-F1
#
_entry.id   AF-A0A1G0Y169-F1
#
_cell.length_a   1.000
_cell.length_b   1.000
_cell.length_c   1.000
_cell.angle_alpha   90.00
_cell.angle_beta   90.00
_cell.angle_gamma   90.00
#
_symmetry.space_group_name_H-M   'P 1'
#
loop_
_entity.id
_entity.type
_entity.pdbx_description
1 polymer ?
#
loop_
_entity_poly.entity_id
_entity_poly.type
_entity_poly.pdbx_seq_one_letter_code
_entity_poly.pdbx_strand_id
1 'polypeptide(L)'
;MPSEIVSIIPKPQKIVLKTGGFVFSGKTIISADKALSSLKNHLQETLTHLAGNKGINDKPSEIVLGISKELKALGDEGYAIDIQPSKMKIESSTQKGVFYGIQTVRQLLFSAQEGRIQCMEIEDSPRLGWRGMMLDEGRHFFGKEFVKKFIDILALYKMNSFHWHLTEDQGWRIEIKKYPKLTSVGSKRTESPIEGDRKTGDGKPYGGFYTQDDIREIVKYAGDHFINVVPEIEMPGHAAAAIASYPEFGNTDILEYKPEVKTCWGVHHYTFSPTEKTFKFLEDVIEEVVALFPGKYFHIGGDEAPKEQWKGSPTAKRIMLDNGLKDEHELQSFFIKRIESILKKHNRILIGWDEIQEGGLSPTATMMVWRDWKWASMALKNGNSIVMAPNSHTYFDHYQEDPKEHKEPEAIGGLLPLDKVYLFNPILEGITPEEEKRILGAQGQLWSEYLFNTDKVEFMAFPRMFALAEVVWTRPENKNYEDFMLRLKSTLALLDHIKVKYRNPF
;
A
#
# COMPACT_ATOMS: atom_id res chain seq x y z
N MET A 1 -10.11 39.29 5.79
CA MET A 1 -10.83 38.03 6.07
C MET A 1 -9.80 36.93 6.01
N PRO A 2 -9.74 35.99 6.96
CA PRO A 2 -8.86 34.83 6.80
C PRO A 2 -9.22 34.17 5.46
N SER A 3 -8.22 33.92 4.63
CA SER A 3 -8.42 33.24 3.34
C SER A 3 -9.18 31.94 3.59
N GLU A 4 -10.27 31.72 2.86
CA GLU A 4 -11.08 30.51 2.97
C GLU A 4 -10.19 29.28 2.72
N ILE A 5 -10.09 28.39 3.71
CA ILE A 5 -9.21 27.22 3.65
C ILE A 5 -9.86 26.19 2.73
N VAL A 6 -9.18 25.85 1.63
CA VAL A 6 -9.63 24.82 0.71
C VAL A 6 -9.23 23.45 1.25
N SER A 7 -10.22 22.70 1.75
CA SER A 7 -10.01 21.44 2.47
C SER A 7 -9.77 20.24 1.53
N ILE A 8 -8.58 20.17 0.93
CA ILE A 8 -8.15 19.06 0.07
C ILE A 8 -6.86 18.43 0.62
N ILE A 9 -6.85 17.11 0.78
CA ILE A 9 -5.64 16.30 1.02
C ILE A 9 -5.56 15.19 -0.05
N PRO A 10 -4.41 14.96 -0.69
CA PRO A 10 -3.21 15.80 -0.67
C PRO A 10 -3.46 17.17 -1.31
N LYS A 11 -2.72 18.19 -0.85
CA LYS A 11 -2.82 19.55 -1.41
C LYS A 11 -2.44 19.58 -2.90
N PRO A 12 -3.30 20.10 -3.79
CA PRO A 12 -2.99 20.27 -5.20
C PRO A 12 -1.76 21.13 -5.47
N GLN A 13 -1.05 20.88 -6.58
CA GLN A 13 0.13 21.67 -6.95
C GLN A 13 -0.19 23.16 -7.18
N LYS A 14 -1.37 23.46 -7.71
CA LYS A 14 -1.80 24.83 -8.00
C LYS A 14 -3.30 24.99 -7.76
N ILE A 15 -3.66 26.02 -6.99
CA ILE A 15 -5.04 26.46 -6.78
C ILE A 15 -5.08 27.97 -6.99
N VAL A 16 -6.01 28.45 -7.81
CA VAL A 16 -6.26 29.88 -8.02
C VAL A 16 -7.72 30.17 -7.68
N LEU A 17 -7.95 30.82 -6.53
CA LEU A 17 -9.29 31.25 -6.14
C LEU A 17 -9.83 32.31 -7.12
N LYS A 18 -11.10 32.18 -7.49
CA LYS A 18 -11.84 33.12 -8.35
C LYS A 18 -12.99 33.73 -7.57
N THR A 19 -13.72 34.66 -8.16
CA THR A 19 -14.93 35.23 -7.55
C THR A 19 -16.16 34.35 -7.81
N GLY A 20 -17.12 34.38 -6.89
CA GLY A 20 -18.36 33.60 -7.01
C GLY A 20 -18.29 32.23 -6.35
N GLY A 21 -19.31 31.40 -6.54
CA GLY A 21 -19.30 30.05 -6.01
C GLY A 21 -20.32 29.17 -6.70
N PHE A 22 -19.93 27.93 -6.92
CA PHE A 22 -20.73 26.86 -7.51
C PHE A 22 -21.65 26.27 -6.45
N VAL A 23 -22.96 26.26 -6.71
CA VAL A 23 -23.95 25.68 -5.80
C VAL A 23 -24.44 24.36 -6.39
N PHE A 24 -24.19 23.27 -5.68
CA PHE A 24 -24.68 21.95 -6.06
C PHE A 24 -25.93 21.58 -5.25
N SER A 25 -26.74 20.74 -5.86
CA SER A 25 -27.90 20.08 -5.25
C SER A 25 -28.09 18.70 -5.86
N GLY A 26 -29.11 17.95 -5.40
CA GLY A 26 -29.53 16.70 -6.03
C GLY A 26 -30.00 16.85 -7.50
N LYS A 27 -30.21 18.07 -8.00
CA LYS A 27 -30.55 18.36 -9.41
C LYS A 27 -29.34 18.69 -10.29
N THR A 28 -28.13 18.75 -9.72
CA THR A 28 -26.92 19.03 -10.50
C THR A 28 -26.73 17.94 -11.56
N ILE A 29 -26.57 18.35 -12.81
CA ILE A 29 -26.42 17.42 -13.93
C ILE A 29 -24.96 17.03 -14.04
N ILE A 30 -24.67 15.74 -14.22
CA ILE A 30 -23.33 15.27 -14.57
C ILE A 30 -23.32 14.83 -16.04
N SER A 31 -22.54 15.51 -16.85
CA SER A 31 -22.24 15.14 -18.23
C SER A 31 -20.81 14.62 -18.35
N ALA A 32 -20.58 13.70 -19.27
CA ALA A 32 -19.29 13.05 -19.42
C ALA A 32 -19.10 12.55 -20.84
N ASP A 33 -17.84 12.51 -21.30
CA ASP A 33 -17.48 11.76 -22.50
C ASP A 33 -17.87 10.29 -22.35
N LYS A 34 -18.17 9.62 -23.48
CA LYS A 34 -18.61 8.21 -23.49
C LYS A 34 -17.64 7.28 -22.75
N ALA A 35 -16.34 7.55 -22.84
CA ALA A 35 -15.29 6.76 -22.19
C ALA A 35 -15.26 6.90 -20.65
N LEU A 36 -16.00 7.86 -20.08
CA LEU A 36 -16.01 8.20 -18.66
C LEU A 36 -17.33 7.82 -17.99
N SER A 37 -18.15 6.95 -18.60
CA SER A 37 -19.48 6.62 -18.10
C SER A 37 -19.48 5.98 -16.70
N SER A 38 -18.50 5.12 -16.40
CA SER A 38 -18.35 4.54 -15.05
C SER A 38 -18.03 5.60 -14.01
N LEU A 39 -17.10 6.51 -14.33
CA LEU A 39 -16.71 7.61 -13.46
C LEU A 39 -17.84 8.61 -13.23
N LYS A 40 -18.63 8.89 -14.27
CA LYS A 40 -19.85 9.69 -14.14
C LYS A 40 -20.81 9.07 -13.12
N ASN A 41 -21.07 7.77 -13.23
CA ASN A 41 -22.00 7.09 -12.32
C ASN A 41 -21.50 7.13 -10.87
N HIS A 42 -20.21 6.89 -10.66
CA HIS A 42 -19.60 6.97 -9.32
C HIS A 42 -19.70 8.38 -8.71
N LEU A 43 -19.45 9.43 -9.50
CA LEU A 43 -19.63 10.80 -9.01
C LEU A 43 -21.11 11.14 -8.75
N GLN A 44 -22.04 10.62 -9.57
CA GLN A 44 -23.48 10.80 -9.38
C GLN A 44 -23.97 10.17 -8.07
N GLU A 45 -23.50 8.97 -7.75
CA GLU A 45 -23.76 8.30 -6.47
C GLU A 45 -23.23 9.15 -5.31
N THR A 46 -21.97 9.61 -5.39
CA THR A 46 -21.38 10.47 -4.36
C THR A 46 -22.20 11.76 -4.18
N LEU A 47 -22.57 12.43 -5.28
CA LEU A 47 -23.38 13.64 -5.24
C LEU A 47 -24.75 13.37 -4.59
N THR A 48 -25.40 12.26 -4.90
CA THR A 48 -26.70 11.90 -4.33
C THR A 48 -26.62 11.68 -2.82
N HIS A 49 -25.55 11.01 -2.36
CA HIS A 49 -25.31 10.77 -0.93
C HIS A 49 -24.92 12.05 -0.17
N LEU A 50 -24.07 12.90 -0.74
CA LEU A 50 -23.57 14.11 -0.08
C LEU A 50 -24.53 15.30 -0.16
N ALA A 51 -25.27 15.42 -1.27
CA ALA A 51 -26.16 16.55 -1.48
C ALA A 51 -27.31 16.54 -0.48
N GLY A 52 -28.00 15.42 -0.23
CA GLY A 52 -29.17 15.41 0.68
C GLY A 52 -30.08 16.64 0.47
N ASN A 53 -30.46 17.33 1.56
CA ASN A 53 -31.13 18.64 1.54
C ASN A 53 -30.15 19.85 1.52
N LYS A 54 -28.84 19.64 1.35
CA LYS A 54 -27.84 20.72 1.27
C LYS A 54 -27.95 21.38 -0.10
N GLY A 55 -28.31 22.67 -0.10
CA GLY A 55 -28.46 23.50 -1.29
C GLY A 55 -29.90 23.56 -1.81
N ILE A 56 -30.57 24.69 -1.58
CA ILE A 56 -31.76 25.08 -2.35
C ILE A 56 -31.24 25.86 -3.55
N ASN A 57 -31.08 25.18 -4.69
CA ASN A 57 -30.72 25.84 -5.94
C ASN A 57 -31.85 25.69 -6.95
N ASP A 58 -32.51 26.81 -7.26
CA ASP A 58 -33.56 26.87 -8.28
C ASP A 58 -32.98 26.92 -9.71
N LYS A 59 -31.66 27.16 -9.86
CA LYS A 59 -30.97 27.22 -11.15
C LYS A 59 -30.18 25.93 -11.41
N PRO A 60 -30.20 25.38 -12.64
CA PRO A 60 -29.44 24.19 -12.99
C PRO A 60 -27.94 24.49 -12.92
N SER A 61 -27.19 23.60 -12.26
CA SER A 61 -25.73 23.54 -12.27
C SER A 61 -25.26 22.25 -12.94
N GLU A 62 -24.06 22.28 -13.53
CA GLU A 62 -23.52 21.15 -14.29
C GLU A 62 -22.09 20.80 -13.84
N ILE A 63 -21.79 19.51 -13.71
CA ILE A 63 -20.42 18.99 -13.63
C ILE A 63 -20.11 18.23 -14.93
N VAL A 64 -19.01 18.58 -15.59
CA VAL A 64 -18.60 18.00 -16.87
C VAL A 64 -17.29 17.25 -16.70
N LEU A 65 -17.29 15.96 -17.06
CA LEU A 65 -16.09 15.12 -17.10
C LEU A 65 -15.59 15.00 -18.56
N GLY A 66 -14.35 15.39 -18.83
CA GLY A 66 -13.82 15.43 -20.20
C GLY A 66 -12.42 14.85 -20.34
N ILE A 67 -12.14 14.27 -21.51
CA ILE A 67 -10.79 13.95 -21.96
C ILE A 67 -10.27 15.08 -22.86
N SER A 68 -9.18 15.72 -22.46
CA SER A 68 -8.50 16.75 -23.25
C SER A 68 -7.04 16.36 -23.50
N LYS A 69 -6.69 16.23 -24.79
CA LYS A 69 -5.30 15.95 -25.22
C LYS A 69 -4.34 17.10 -24.91
N GLU A 70 -4.85 18.31 -24.73
CA GLU A 70 -4.06 19.49 -24.38
C GLU A 70 -3.40 19.35 -23.00
N LEU A 71 -4.00 18.55 -22.11
CA LEU A 71 -3.49 18.28 -20.76
C LEU A 71 -2.44 17.16 -20.70
N LYS A 72 -1.93 16.69 -21.85
CA LYS A 72 -0.91 15.62 -21.90
C LYS A 72 0.37 15.99 -21.13
N ALA A 73 0.67 17.28 -21.01
CA ALA A 73 1.82 17.77 -20.24
C ALA A 73 1.71 17.49 -18.73
N LEU A 74 0.50 17.24 -18.21
CA LEU A 74 0.27 16.86 -16.81
C LEU A 74 0.46 15.35 -16.56
N GLY A 75 0.79 14.58 -17.60
CA GLY A 75 1.00 13.13 -17.53
C GLY A 75 -0.29 12.33 -17.40
N ASP A 76 -0.15 11.04 -17.12
CA ASP A 76 -1.28 10.09 -17.12
C ASP A 76 -2.18 10.22 -15.89
N GLU A 77 -1.70 10.84 -14.82
CA GLU A 77 -2.42 11.00 -13.55
C GLU A 77 -2.81 12.46 -13.26
N GLY A 78 -2.35 13.41 -14.07
CA GLY A 78 -2.62 14.82 -13.87
C GLY A 78 -3.98 15.25 -14.42
N TYR A 79 -4.54 16.32 -13.86
CA TYR A 79 -5.87 16.81 -14.19
C TYR A 79 -5.98 18.32 -13.97
N ALA A 80 -7.02 18.91 -14.56
CA ALA A 80 -7.43 20.28 -14.36
C ALA A 80 -8.90 20.35 -13.91
N ILE A 81 -9.21 21.27 -13.00
CA ILE A 81 -10.59 21.57 -12.57
C ILE A 81 -10.83 23.07 -12.74
N ASP A 82 -11.91 23.43 -13.43
CA ASP A 82 -12.41 24.80 -13.52
C ASP A 82 -13.78 24.87 -12.85
N ILE A 83 -13.89 25.62 -11.76
CA ILE A 83 -15.13 25.79 -10.98
C ILE A 83 -15.67 27.21 -11.20
N GLN A 84 -16.79 27.29 -11.92
CA GLN A 84 -17.53 28.52 -12.23
C GLN A 84 -18.91 28.49 -11.56
N PRO A 85 -19.65 29.61 -11.46
CA PRO A 85 -20.91 29.66 -10.69
C PRO A 85 -21.99 28.65 -11.11
N SER A 86 -22.07 28.30 -12.40
CA SER A 86 -23.06 27.36 -12.94
C SER A 86 -22.46 26.07 -13.51
N LYS A 87 -21.13 25.97 -13.59
CA LYS A 87 -20.45 24.88 -14.28
C LYS A 87 -19.14 24.53 -13.59
N MET A 88 -18.92 23.24 -13.36
CA MET A 88 -17.65 22.68 -12.93
C MET A 88 -17.13 21.75 -14.03
N LYS A 89 -15.90 21.93 -14.48
CA LYS A 89 -15.27 21.08 -15.50
C LYS A 89 -14.11 20.32 -14.88
N ILE A 90 -14.06 19.00 -15.05
CA ILE A 90 -12.96 18.13 -14.61
C ILE A 90 -12.38 17.47 -15.86
N GLU A 91 -11.12 17.75 -16.17
CA GLU A 91 -10.46 17.27 -17.38
C GLU A 91 -9.10 16.64 -17.13
N SER A 92 -8.75 15.67 -17.97
CA SER A 92 -7.41 15.10 -18.03
C SER A 92 -7.14 14.52 -19.43
N SER A 93 -5.90 14.18 -19.72
CA SER A 93 -5.55 13.43 -20.93
C SER A 93 -5.92 11.94 -20.85
N THR A 94 -6.24 11.42 -19.65
CA THR A 94 -6.61 10.02 -19.42
C THR A 94 -7.80 9.88 -18.47
N GLN A 95 -8.42 8.69 -18.44
CA GLN A 95 -9.46 8.38 -17.45
C GLN A 95 -8.92 8.40 -16.00
N LYS A 96 -7.65 8.03 -15.81
CA LYS A 96 -7.00 7.97 -14.50
C LYS A 96 -6.83 9.36 -13.89
N GLY A 97 -6.43 10.35 -14.69
CA GLY A 97 -6.37 11.73 -14.21
C GLY A 97 -7.77 12.31 -13.93
N VAL A 98 -8.78 12.03 -14.76
CA VAL A 98 -10.18 12.42 -14.46
C VAL A 98 -10.63 11.81 -13.12
N PHE A 99 -10.31 10.55 -12.87
CA PHE A 99 -10.61 9.89 -11.59
C PHE A 99 -9.99 10.64 -10.41
N TYR A 100 -8.72 11.06 -10.47
CA TYR A 100 -8.11 11.85 -9.39
C TYR A 100 -8.72 13.26 -9.24
N GLY A 101 -9.12 13.88 -10.34
CA GLY A 101 -9.91 15.12 -10.30
C GLY A 101 -11.25 14.95 -9.60
N ILE A 102 -11.93 13.82 -9.84
CA ILE A 102 -13.15 13.45 -9.11
C ILE A 102 -12.87 13.34 -7.61
N GLN A 103 -11.77 12.70 -7.18
CA GLN A 103 -11.45 12.59 -5.75
C GLN A 103 -11.29 13.96 -5.08
N THR A 104 -10.65 14.92 -5.77
CA THR A 104 -10.59 16.31 -5.30
C THR A 104 -11.98 16.93 -5.16
N VAL A 105 -12.84 16.75 -6.15
CA VAL A 105 -14.22 17.26 -6.11
C VAL A 105 -15.04 16.58 -5.00
N ARG A 106 -14.86 15.28 -4.74
CA ARG A 106 -15.54 14.59 -3.63
C ARG A 106 -15.21 15.22 -2.27
N GLN A 107 -13.95 15.60 -2.05
CA GLN A 107 -13.53 16.29 -0.83
C GLN A 107 -14.15 17.70 -0.75
N LEU A 108 -14.15 18.46 -1.85
CA LEU A 108 -14.79 19.77 -1.92
C LEU A 108 -16.29 19.72 -1.66
N LEU A 109 -17.01 18.76 -2.26
CA LEU A 109 -18.43 18.51 -2.05
C LEU A 109 -18.72 18.20 -0.57
N PHE A 110 -17.87 17.40 0.06
CA PHE A 110 -18.03 17.07 1.48
C PHE A 110 -17.82 18.30 2.39
N SER A 111 -16.75 19.07 2.14
CA SER A 111 -16.40 20.24 2.94
C SER A 111 -17.29 21.47 2.70
N ALA A 112 -18.11 21.44 1.65
CA ALA A 112 -18.94 22.57 1.25
C ALA A 112 -19.98 22.91 2.32
N GLN A 113 -20.01 24.19 2.70
CA GLN A 113 -21.06 24.73 3.56
C GLN A 113 -22.28 25.09 2.70
N GLU A 114 -23.47 24.68 3.15
CA GLU A 114 -24.74 24.97 2.47
C GLU A 114 -24.81 24.53 0.98
N GLY A 115 -23.98 23.56 0.59
CA GLY A 115 -23.89 23.09 -0.81
C GLY A 115 -23.16 24.05 -1.75
N ARG A 116 -22.37 24.98 -1.21
CA ARG A 116 -21.62 25.99 -1.96
C ARG A 116 -20.11 25.72 -1.94
N ILE A 117 -19.50 25.69 -3.12
CA ILE A 117 -18.06 25.57 -3.34
C ILE A 117 -17.54 26.89 -3.92
N GLN A 118 -16.48 27.44 -3.34
CA GLN A 118 -15.80 28.63 -3.85
C GLN A 118 -15.31 28.40 -5.30
N CYS A 119 -15.58 29.33 -6.22
CA CYS A 119 -15.05 29.24 -7.58
C CYS A 119 -13.52 29.26 -7.56
N MET A 120 -12.89 28.39 -8.33
CA MET A 120 -11.43 28.24 -8.40
C MET A 120 -11.00 27.47 -9.64
N GLU A 121 -9.74 27.64 -10.01
CA GLU A 121 -9.04 26.79 -10.97
C GLU A 121 -8.01 25.93 -10.22
N ILE A 122 -7.93 24.64 -10.56
CA ILE A 122 -6.96 23.68 -10.02
C ILE A 122 -6.23 23.03 -11.18
N GLU A 123 -4.90 23.00 -11.11
CA GLU A 123 -4.05 22.16 -11.97
C GLU A 123 -3.21 21.28 -11.04
N ASP A 124 -3.24 19.98 -11.27
CA ASP A 124 -2.66 19.04 -10.31
C ASP A 124 -2.11 17.79 -10.99
N SER A 125 -1.06 17.24 -10.37
CA SER A 125 -0.38 16.03 -10.79
C SER A 125 0.47 15.49 -9.64
N PRO A 126 0.64 14.17 -9.51
CA PRO A 126 1.46 13.61 -8.45
C PRO A 126 2.95 13.95 -8.62
N ARG A 127 3.65 14.13 -7.51
CA ARG A 127 5.11 14.24 -7.45
C ARG A 127 5.78 12.90 -7.78
N LEU A 128 5.28 11.80 -7.20
CA LEU A 128 5.89 10.47 -7.29
C LEU A 128 4.92 9.43 -7.86
N GLY A 129 5.47 8.45 -8.59
CA GLY A 129 4.70 7.44 -9.32
C GLY A 129 4.16 6.30 -8.44
N TRP A 130 4.84 5.97 -7.33
CA TRP A 130 4.42 4.97 -6.35
C TRP A 130 3.91 5.64 -5.08
N ARG A 131 2.64 5.42 -4.77
CA ARG A 131 1.97 6.00 -3.60
C ARG A 131 1.28 4.87 -2.87
N GLY A 132 2.05 4.23 -1.99
CA GLY A 132 1.74 2.91 -1.48
C GLY A 132 1.17 2.88 -0.07
N MET A 133 0.33 1.89 0.21
CA MET A 133 0.10 1.37 1.56
C MET A 133 0.15 -0.15 1.53
N MET A 134 0.83 -0.75 2.52
CA MET A 134 0.82 -2.17 2.75
C MET A 134 -0.16 -2.57 3.84
N LEU A 135 -0.90 -3.66 3.64
CA LEU A 135 -1.67 -4.34 4.68
C LEU A 135 -1.14 -5.76 4.87
N ASP A 136 -0.74 -6.06 6.11
CA ASP A 136 -0.33 -7.39 6.55
C ASP A 136 -1.55 -8.26 6.87
N GLU A 137 -1.82 -9.24 6.01
CA GLU A 137 -2.81 -10.29 6.26
C GLU A 137 -2.18 -11.55 6.88
N GLY A 138 -0.85 -11.65 6.85
CA GLY A 138 -0.09 -12.80 7.35
C GLY A 138 -0.29 -12.99 8.86
N ARG A 139 -0.15 -11.91 9.64
CA ARG A 139 -0.29 -11.92 11.10
C ARG A 139 -1.76 -11.98 11.54
N HIS A 140 -2.61 -11.09 11.01
CA HIS A 140 -4.07 -11.10 11.20
C HIS A 140 -4.83 -10.96 9.86
N PHE A 141 -5.88 -11.75 9.68
CA PHE A 141 -6.75 -11.74 8.50
C PHE A 141 -7.96 -10.81 8.69
N PHE A 142 -8.17 -9.89 7.75
CA PHE A 142 -9.22 -8.86 7.85
C PHE A 142 -10.41 -9.06 6.89
N GLY A 143 -10.24 -9.88 5.86
CA GLY A 143 -11.29 -10.29 4.95
C GLY A 143 -11.67 -9.24 3.89
N LYS A 144 -12.40 -9.72 2.88
CA LYS A 144 -12.63 -9.02 1.61
C LYS A 144 -13.28 -7.65 1.77
N GLU A 145 -14.31 -7.56 2.60
CA GLU A 145 -15.09 -6.33 2.74
C GLU A 145 -14.28 -5.21 3.39
N PHE A 146 -13.41 -5.55 4.35
CA PHE A 146 -12.49 -4.58 4.91
C PHE A 146 -11.44 -4.13 3.89
N VAL A 147 -10.84 -5.05 3.13
CA VAL A 147 -9.85 -4.69 2.10
C VAL A 147 -10.44 -3.72 1.06
N LYS A 148 -11.69 -3.94 0.62
CA LYS A 148 -12.38 -2.99 -0.28
C LYS A 148 -12.60 -1.62 0.38
N LYS A 149 -13.06 -1.59 1.64
CA LYS A 149 -13.20 -0.34 2.41
C LYS A 149 -11.86 0.40 2.52
N PHE A 150 -10.77 -0.32 2.76
CA PHE A 150 -9.42 0.25 2.83
C PHE A 150 -9.02 0.86 1.47
N ILE A 151 -9.24 0.13 0.36
CA ILE A 151 -9.01 0.60 -1.01
C ILE A 151 -9.80 1.89 -1.32
N ASP A 152 -11.05 2.01 -0.87
CA ASP A 152 -11.84 3.23 -1.08
C ASP A 152 -11.16 4.46 -0.47
N ILE A 153 -10.62 4.31 0.73
CA ILE A 153 -9.91 5.39 1.42
C ILE A 153 -8.57 5.68 0.73
N LEU A 154 -7.80 4.65 0.35
CA LEU A 154 -6.58 4.84 -0.44
C LEU A 154 -6.85 5.66 -1.71
N ALA A 155 -7.90 5.28 -2.44
CA ALA A 155 -8.27 5.92 -3.69
C ALA A 155 -8.72 7.38 -3.50
N LEU A 156 -9.54 7.66 -2.48
CA LEU A 156 -10.01 9.02 -2.16
C LEU A 156 -8.85 9.99 -1.86
N TYR A 157 -7.76 9.50 -1.28
CA TYR A 157 -6.56 10.28 -0.99
C TYR A 157 -5.44 10.07 -2.02
N LYS A 158 -5.81 9.58 -3.20
CA LYS A 158 -4.95 9.47 -4.39
C LYS A 158 -3.72 8.58 -4.22
N MET A 159 -3.75 7.66 -3.27
CA MET A 159 -2.83 6.52 -3.27
C MET A 159 -3.10 5.67 -4.51
N ASN A 160 -2.13 4.89 -4.98
CA ASN A 160 -2.26 4.14 -6.23
C ASN A 160 -1.70 2.72 -6.19
N SER A 161 -1.07 2.34 -5.08
CA SER A 161 -0.46 1.02 -4.91
C SER A 161 -0.93 0.43 -3.59
N PHE A 162 -1.58 -0.72 -3.65
CA PHE A 162 -1.93 -1.53 -2.50
C PHE A 162 -0.98 -2.71 -2.45
N HIS A 163 -0.03 -2.68 -1.52
CA HIS A 163 0.90 -3.78 -1.28
C HIS A 163 0.23 -4.79 -0.34
N TRP A 164 0.06 -6.03 -0.81
CA TRP A 164 -0.72 -7.01 -0.08
C TRP A 164 0.18 -8.13 0.43
N HIS A 165 0.55 -8.02 1.71
CA HIS A 165 1.39 -9.00 2.40
C HIS A 165 0.54 -10.21 2.79
N LEU A 166 0.57 -11.25 1.94
CA LEU A 166 -0.38 -12.37 1.94
C LEU A 166 0.15 -13.64 2.59
N THR A 167 1.45 -13.72 2.89
CA THR A 167 2.08 -14.94 3.38
C THR A 167 3.15 -14.61 4.41
N GLU A 168 3.16 -15.34 5.51
CA GLU A 168 4.12 -15.16 6.59
C GLU A 168 4.20 -16.47 7.42
N ASP A 169 5.14 -16.57 8.36
CA ASP A 169 5.27 -17.65 9.33
C ASP A 169 3.98 -18.00 10.09
N GLN A 170 3.17 -17.00 10.47
CA GLN A 170 1.93 -17.22 11.24
C GLN A 170 0.68 -17.42 10.36
N GLY A 171 0.84 -17.39 9.04
CA GLY A 171 -0.31 -17.48 8.15
C GLY A 171 -0.02 -17.40 6.65
N TRP A 172 -0.58 -18.36 5.90
CA TRP A 172 -0.70 -18.29 4.45
C TRP A 172 -2.13 -17.95 4.03
N ARG A 173 -2.33 -16.84 3.30
CA ARG A 173 -3.66 -16.23 3.10
C ARG A 173 -4.20 -16.29 1.67
N ILE A 174 -3.51 -16.93 0.75
CA ILE A 174 -3.91 -16.99 -0.66
C ILE A 174 -4.15 -18.41 -1.13
N GLU A 175 -5.29 -18.68 -1.77
CA GLU A 175 -5.54 -20.00 -2.36
C GLU A 175 -4.63 -20.29 -3.56
N ILE A 176 -3.83 -21.36 -3.43
CA ILE A 176 -3.08 -21.98 -4.54
C ILE A 176 -3.70 -23.36 -4.79
N LYS A 177 -4.42 -23.51 -5.92
CA LYS A 177 -5.23 -24.70 -6.19
C LYS A 177 -4.38 -25.96 -6.32
N LYS A 178 -3.16 -25.83 -6.87
CA LYS A 178 -2.21 -26.94 -6.97
C LYS A 178 -1.65 -27.38 -5.62
N TYR A 179 -1.64 -26.49 -4.63
CA TYR A 179 -1.08 -26.73 -3.29
C TYR A 179 -2.10 -26.43 -2.18
N PRO A 180 -3.22 -27.19 -2.08
CA PRO A 180 -4.34 -26.86 -1.20
C PRO A 180 -4.00 -26.86 0.29
N LYS A 181 -2.95 -27.59 0.72
CA LYS A 181 -2.51 -27.54 2.13
C LYS A 181 -2.01 -26.18 2.58
N LEU A 182 -1.56 -25.31 1.66
CA LEU A 182 -1.13 -23.96 2.01
C LEU A 182 -2.26 -23.19 2.72
N THR A 183 -3.52 -23.39 2.31
CA THR A 183 -4.67 -22.81 3.02
C THR A 183 -5.35 -23.78 3.98
N SER A 184 -5.41 -25.08 3.69
CA SER A 184 -6.09 -26.00 4.61
C SER A 184 -5.35 -26.20 5.94
N VAL A 185 -4.01 -26.04 5.92
CA VAL A 185 -3.08 -26.10 7.06
C VAL A 185 -2.47 -24.71 7.33
N GLY A 186 -1.72 -24.16 6.38
CA GLY A 186 -0.89 -22.95 6.58
C GLY A 186 -1.68 -21.69 6.92
N SER A 187 -2.98 -21.63 6.64
CA SER A 187 -3.81 -20.49 7.04
C SER A 187 -4.26 -20.53 8.50
N LYS A 188 -3.88 -21.57 9.27
CA LYS A 188 -4.39 -21.80 10.62
C LYS A 188 -3.24 -22.00 11.61
N ARG A 189 -3.26 -21.24 12.69
CA ARG A 189 -2.41 -21.45 13.87
C ARG A 189 -3.27 -21.83 15.08
N THR A 190 -2.67 -22.50 16.05
CA THR A 190 -3.40 -23.05 17.21
C THR A 190 -3.76 -21.99 18.24
N GLU A 191 -3.02 -20.90 18.31
CA GLU A 191 -3.21 -19.78 19.23
C GLU A 191 -2.50 -18.52 18.71
N SER A 192 -2.79 -17.38 19.34
CA SER A 192 -2.07 -16.12 19.11
C SER A 192 -1.60 -15.55 20.44
N PRO A 193 -0.59 -14.65 20.45
CA PRO A 193 -0.22 -13.93 21.67
C PRO A 193 -1.38 -13.08 22.20
N ILE A 194 -1.55 -13.03 23.52
CA ILE A 194 -2.58 -12.25 24.19
C ILE A 194 -2.26 -10.75 24.10
N GLU A 195 -3.28 -9.91 23.84
CA GLU A 195 -3.15 -8.45 23.93
C GLU A 195 -2.69 -8.02 25.33
N GLY A 196 -1.61 -7.24 25.39
CA GLY A 196 -0.93 -6.83 26.63
C GLY A 196 0.02 -7.88 27.22
N ASP A 197 0.05 -9.11 26.70
CA ASP A 197 1.02 -10.15 27.09
C ASP A 197 1.45 -11.00 25.89
N ARG A 198 2.38 -10.45 25.10
CA ARG A 198 2.91 -11.11 23.90
C ARG A 198 3.63 -12.45 24.14
N LYS A 199 3.89 -12.82 25.39
CA LYS A 199 4.63 -14.06 25.74
C LYS A 199 3.71 -15.25 25.98
N THR A 200 2.43 -14.99 26.21
CA THR A 200 1.44 -16.02 26.53
C THR A 200 0.49 -16.20 25.35
N GLY A 201 0.29 -17.45 24.93
CA GLY A 201 -0.70 -17.80 23.92
C GLY A 201 -2.13 -17.78 24.48
N ASP A 202 -3.08 -17.37 23.67
CA ASP A 202 -4.49 -17.26 24.05
C ASP A 202 -5.26 -18.60 23.99
N GLY A 203 -4.62 -19.68 23.51
CA GLY A 203 -5.22 -20.99 23.32
C GLY A 203 -6.34 -21.05 22.29
N LYS A 204 -6.53 -20.01 21.45
CA LYS A 204 -7.65 -19.93 20.50
C LYS A 204 -7.14 -20.09 19.06
N PRO A 205 -7.58 -21.13 18.33
CA PRO A 205 -7.24 -21.29 16.93
C PRO A 205 -7.63 -20.05 16.12
N TYR A 206 -6.71 -19.58 15.29
CA TYR A 206 -6.88 -18.41 14.43
C TYR A 206 -6.59 -18.75 12.98
N GLY A 207 -7.37 -18.19 12.05
CA GLY A 207 -7.10 -18.37 10.63
C GLY A 207 -8.04 -17.60 9.72
N GLY A 208 -7.94 -17.91 8.43
CA GLY A 208 -8.62 -17.21 7.36
C GLY A 208 -7.71 -17.14 6.13
N PHE A 209 -8.30 -17.13 4.95
CA PHE A 209 -7.62 -16.97 3.68
C PHE A 209 -8.60 -16.44 2.62
N TYR A 210 -8.05 -15.90 1.55
CA TYR A 210 -8.77 -15.46 0.36
C TYR A 210 -8.81 -16.59 -0.66
N THR A 211 -10.01 -16.92 -1.14
CA THR A 211 -10.14 -17.74 -2.35
C THR A 211 -9.62 -16.97 -3.55
N GLN A 212 -9.30 -17.67 -4.65
CA GLN A 212 -8.93 -16.97 -5.88
C GLN A 212 -10.05 -16.06 -6.41
N ASP A 213 -11.32 -16.38 -6.15
CA ASP A 213 -12.45 -15.55 -6.55
C ASP A 213 -12.55 -14.28 -5.71
N ASP A 214 -12.29 -14.36 -4.40
CA ASP A 214 -12.18 -13.17 -3.55
C ASP A 214 -11.07 -12.24 -4.06
N ILE A 215 -9.92 -12.80 -4.43
CA ILE A 215 -8.79 -12.02 -4.97
C ILE A 215 -9.15 -11.38 -6.30
N ARG A 216 -9.76 -12.12 -7.25
CA ARG A 216 -10.21 -11.55 -8.54
C ARG A 216 -11.17 -10.39 -8.32
N GLU A 217 -12.10 -10.54 -7.38
CA GLU A 217 -13.05 -9.49 -7.04
C GLU A 217 -12.35 -8.25 -6.46
N ILE A 218 -11.44 -8.42 -5.50
CA ILE A 218 -10.68 -7.32 -4.88
C ILE A 218 -9.76 -6.64 -5.90
N VAL A 219 -9.03 -7.40 -6.72
CA VAL A 219 -8.14 -6.86 -7.75
C VAL A 219 -8.94 -6.09 -8.80
N LYS A 220 -10.10 -6.60 -9.22
CA LYS A 220 -11.00 -5.87 -10.11
C LYS A 220 -11.49 -4.58 -9.44
N TYR A 221 -11.93 -4.66 -8.19
CA TYR A 221 -12.40 -3.51 -7.41
C TYR A 221 -11.33 -2.43 -7.29
N ALA A 222 -10.09 -2.81 -6.98
CA ALA A 222 -8.93 -1.93 -6.95
C ALA A 222 -8.67 -1.29 -8.32
N GLY A 223 -8.73 -2.08 -9.41
CA GLY A 223 -8.56 -1.60 -10.77
C GLY A 223 -9.63 -0.58 -11.20
N ASP A 224 -10.89 -0.78 -10.81
CA ASP A 224 -11.98 0.17 -11.03
C ASP A 224 -11.74 1.52 -10.29
N HIS A 225 -10.91 1.50 -9.24
CA HIS A 225 -10.45 2.66 -8.47
C HIS A 225 -9.02 3.11 -8.83
N PHE A 226 -8.46 2.62 -9.94
CA PHE A 226 -7.10 2.91 -10.40
C PHE A 226 -5.99 2.62 -9.37
N ILE A 227 -6.24 1.67 -8.45
CA ILE A 227 -5.27 1.12 -7.51
C ILE A 227 -4.65 -0.14 -8.12
N ASN A 228 -3.32 -0.17 -8.18
CA ASN A 228 -2.56 -1.36 -8.52
C ASN A 228 -2.37 -2.23 -7.27
N VAL A 229 -2.77 -3.51 -7.32
CA VAL A 229 -2.52 -4.47 -6.23
C VAL A 229 -1.20 -5.20 -6.51
N VAL A 230 -0.28 -5.13 -5.55
CA VAL A 230 1.03 -5.80 -5.61
C VAL A 230 0.99 -6.96 -4.62
N PRO A 231 0.96 -8.22 -5.09
CA PRO A 231 1.00 -9.36 -4.19
C PRO A 231 2.41 -9.53 -3.63
N GLU A 232 2.49 -9.94 -2.36
CA GLU A 232 3.70 -10.42 -1.74
C GLU A 232 3.58 -11.89 -1.35
N ILE A 233 4.53 -12.68 -1.83
CA ILE A 233 4.75 -14.06 -1.41
C ILE A 233 6.17 -14.12 -0.83
N GLU A 234 6.26 -14.26 0.49
CA GLU A 234 7.50 -14.27 1.25
C GLU A 234 8.41 -15.44 0.86
N MET A 235 9.68 -15.11 0.61
CA MET A 235 10.76 -16.07 0.39
C MET A 235 12.14 -15.39 0.45
N PRO A 236 13.20 -16.08 0.90
CA PRO A 236 13.20 -17.45 1.42
C PRO A 236 12.87 -17.55 2.91
N GLY A 237 12.84 -16.43 3.63
CA GLY A 237 12.38 -16.29 5.01
C GLY A 237 10.86 -16.26 5.13
N HIS A 238 10.37 -16.00 6.34
CA HIS A 238 8.93 -15.89 6.65
C HIS A 238 8.05 -17.02 6.05
N ALA A 239 8.60 -18.23 6.00
CA ALA A 239 8.06 -19.34 5.24
C ALA A 239 7.46 -20.45 6.12
N ALA A 240 7.40 -20.28 7.44
CA ALA A 240 7.00 -21.36 8.35
C ALA A 240 5.60 -21.91 8.04
N ALA A 241 4.62 -21.07 7.69
CA ALA A 241 3.29 -21.54 7.32
C ALA A 241 3.26 -22.41 6.05
N ALA A 242 4.05 -22.02 5.03
CA ALA A 242 4.19 -22.78 3.79
C ALA A 242 4.90 -24.12 4.05
N ILE A 243 5.97 -24.09 4.84
CA ILE A 243 6.77 -25.27 5.17
C ILE A 243 6.01 -26.21 6.11
N ALA A 244 5.21 -25.71 7.04
CA ALA A 244 4.32 -26.55 7.85
C ALA A 244 3.26 -27.28 6.99
N SER A 245 2.81 -26.64 5.92
CA SER A 245 1.85 -27.22 4.98
C SER A 245 2.48 -28.30 4.10
N TYR A 246 3.73 -28.09 3.68
CA TYR A 246 4.54 -29.00 2.86
C TYR A 246 5.98 -29.06 3.39
N PRO A 247 6.25 -29.90 4.40
CA PRO A 247 7.56 -29.97 5.06
C PRO A 247 8.73 -30.26 4.12
N GLU A 248 8.48 -30.89 2.98
CA GLU A 248 9.51 -31.19 1.98
C GLU A 248 10.17 -29.97 1.32
N PHE A 249 9.60 -28.76 1.44
CA PHE A 249 10.15 -27.55 0.82
C PHE A 249 11.07 -26.74 1.75
N GLY A 250 11.11 -27.06 3.04
CA GLY A 250 12.11 -26.50 3.96
C GLY A 250 13.38 -27.37 4.02
N ASN A 251 14.24 -27.07 4.98
CA ASN A 251 15.55 -27.74 5.16
C ASN A 251 15.41 -29.06 5.93
N THR A 252 14.88 -30.10 5.29
CA THR A 252 14.48 -31.37 5.94
C THR A 252 15.62 -32.16 6.58
N ASP A 253 16.87 -31.86 6.25
CA ASP A 253 18.07 -32.56 6.67
C ASP A 253 18.83 -31.86 7.82
N ILE A 254 18.21 -30.87 8.45
CA ILE A 254 18.68 -30.28 9.71
C ILE A 254 18.23 -31.11 10.92
N LEU A 255 18.90 -30.94 12.05
CA LEU A 255 18.52 -31.57 13.31
C LEU A 255 17.16 -31.03 13.79
N GLU A 256 16.33 -31.91 14.37
CA GLU A 256 15.05 -31.58 14.99
C GLU A 256 14.03 -30.87 14.07
N TYR A 257 14.06 -31.15 12.77
CA TYR A 257 13.16 -30.55 11.79
C TYR A 257 11.68 -30.88 12.05
N LYS A 258 10.92 -29.89 12.56
CA LYS A 258 9.49 -30.01 12.92
C LYS A 258 8.75 -28.71 12.60
N PRO A 259 8.55 -28.40 11.30
CA PRO A 259 7.90 -27.15 10.91
C PRO A 259 6.45 -27.10 11.41
N GLU A 260 6.05 -25.91 11.84
CA GLU A 260 4.72 -25.61 12.35
C GLU A 260 4.34 -24.18 11.93
N VAL A 261 3.05 -23.92 11.79
CA VAL A 261 2.55 -22.54 11.64
C VAL A 261 2.80 -21.83 12.96
N LYS A 262 3.48 -20.70 12.92
CA LYS A 262 3.96 -20.05 14.13
C LYS A 262 2.84 -19.35 14.89
N THR A 263 2.96 -19.38 16.23
CA THR A 263 1.97 -18.84 17.18
C THR A 263 2.50 -17.61 17.92
N CYS A 264 3.73 -17.18 17.64
CA CYS A 264 4.36 -16.01 18.26
C CYS A 264 4.99 -15.09 17.21
N TRP A 265 5.11 -13.82 17.57
CA TRP A 265 5.63 -12.74 16.73
C TRP A 265 7.15 -12.68 16.69
N GLY A 266 7.69 -12.07 15.63
CA GLY A 266 9.11 -11.85 15.40
C GLY A 266 9.72 -12.83 14.39
N VAL A 267 11.04 -12.77 14.25
CA VAL A 267 11.79 -13.55 13.26
C VAL A 267 11.81 -15.04 13.59
N HIS A 268 11.48 -15.88 12.62
CA HIS A 268 11.56 -17.34 12.72
C HIS A 268 12.64 -17.93 11.81
N HIS A 269 13.09 -19.14 12.16
CA HIS A 269 14.23 -19.77 11.49
C HIS A 269 13.86 -20.59 10.25
N TYR A 270 12.58 -20.88 10.01
CA TYR A 270 12.17 -21.77 8.90
C TYR A 270 12.29 -21.06 7.56
N THR A 271 13.29 -21.48 6.79
CA THR A 271 13.53 -20.97 5.43
C THR A 271 13.26 -22.04 4.39
N PHE A 272 12.86 -21.61 3.19
CA PHE A 272 12.79 -22.51 2.04
C PHE A 272 14.18 -23.11 1.74
N SER A 273 14.22 -24.39 1.40
CA SER A 273 15.46 -25.03 0.93
C SER A 273 15.75 -24.59 -0.51
N PRO A 274 17.03 -24.34 -0.88
CA PRO A 274 17.40 -23.83 -2.21
C PRO A 274 17.44 -24.92 -3.29
N THR A 275 16.52 -25.90 -3.23
CA THR A 275 16.52 -27.08 -4.11
C THR A 275 15.69 -26.87 -5.38
N GLU A 276 15.97 -27.64 -6.43
CA GLU A 276 15.14 -27.65 -7.66
C GLU A 276 13.67 -27.99 -7.38
N LYS A 277 13.40 -28.86 -6.39
CA LYS A 277 12.05 -29.19 -5.97
C LYS A 277 11.32 -27.95 -5.41
N THR A 278 12.00 -27.17 -4.58
CA THR A 278 11.46 -25.93 -4.03
C THR A 278 11.28 -24.86 -5.10
N PHE A 279 12.24 -24.69 -6.02
CA PHE A 279 12.07 -23.77 -7.13
C PHE A 279 10.89 -24.15 -8.03
N LYS A 280 10.65 -25.45 -8.26
CA LYS A 280 9.48 -25.87 -9.03
C LYS A 280 8.17 -25.56 -8.31
N PHE A 281 8.12 -25.80 -7.00
CA PHE A 281 6.98 -25.41 -6.16
C PHE A 281 6.72 -23.90 -6.22
N LEU A 282 7.75 -23.07 -6.05
CA LEU A 282 7.62 -21.62 -6.11
C LEU A 282 7.24 -21.13 -7.51
N GLU A 283 7.76 -21.74 -8.58
CA GLU A 283 7.33 -21.44 -9.95
C GLU A 283 5.83 -21.71 -10.14
N ASP A 284 5.35 -22.85 -9.65
CA ASP A 284 3.94 -23.22 -9.73
C ASP A 284 3.03 -22.28 -8.90
N VAL A 285 3.47 -21.87 -7.69
CA VAL A 285 2.78 -20.86 -6.88
C VAL A 285 2.73 -19.52 -7.62
N ILE A 286 3.89 -19.06 -8.12
CA ILE A 286 4.01 -17.80 -8.85
C ILE A 286 3.09 -17.82 -10.08
N GLU A 287 3.02 -18.92 -10.83
CA GLU A 287 2.15 -19.07 -12.00
C GLU A 287 0.67 -18.83 -11.66
N GLU A 288 0.17 -19.39 -10.56
CA GLU A 288 -1.21 -19.13 -10.12
C GLU A 288 -1.40 -17.69 -9.65
N VAL A 289 -0.45 -17.14 -8.87
CA VAL A 289 -0.56 -15.77 -8.33
C VAL A 289 -0.52 -14.75 -9.46
N VAL A 290 0.43 -14.82 -10.39
CA VAL A 290 0.52 -13.85 -11.50
C VAL A 290 -0.69 -13.87 -12.43
N ALA A 291 -1.47 -14.95 -12.46
CA ALA A 291 -2.73 -14.99 -13.20
C ALA A 291 -3.85 -14.19 -12.51
N LEU A 292 -3.76 -13.96 -11.20
CA LEU A 292 -4.73 -13.20 -10.40
C LEU A 292 -4.40 -11.71 -10.35
N PHE A 293 -3.11 -11.36 -10.42
CA PHE A 293 -2.63 -9.98 -10.26
C PHE A 293 -2.06 -9.45 -11.59
N PRO A 294 -2.77 -8.56 -12.31
CA PRO A 294 -2.32 -8.06 -13.61
C PRO A 294 -1.15 -7.07 -13.52
N GLY A 295 -0.87 -6.52 -12.34
CA GLY A 295 0.19 -5.53 -12.09
C GLY A 295 1.60 -6.04 -12.40
N LYS A 296 2.51 -5.14 -12.80
CA LYS A 296 3.87 -5.53 -13.23
C LYS A 296 4.75 -6.04 -12.11
N TYR A 297 4.57 -5.52 -10.89
CA TYR A 297 5.40 -5.85 -9.75
C TYR A 297 4.89 -7.09 -9.01
N PHE A 298 5.83 -7.91 -8.56
CA PHE A 298 5.58 -9.04 -7.68
C PHE A 298 6.57 -8.94 -6.53
N HIS A 299 6.07 -8.81 -5.30
CA HIS A 299 6.91 -8.73 -4.12
C HIS A 299 7.26 -10.15 -3.66
N ILE A 300 8.54 -10.40 -3.43
CA ILE A 300 9.05 -11.71 -2.98
C ILE A 300 9.44 -11.69 -1.49
N GLY A 301 9.23 -10.57 -0.81
CA GLY A 301 9.75 -10.33 0.52
C GLY A 301 11.28 -10.30 0.50
N GLY A 302 11.89 -11.26 1.19
CA GLY A 302 13.35 -11.48 1.20
C GLY A 302 14.06 -10.88 2.40
N ASP A 303 13.31 -10.28 3.32
CA ASP A 303 13.73 -9.83 4.62
C ASP A 303 13.94 -11.00 5.60
N GLU A 304 14.63 -10.68 6.70
CA GLU A 304 14.75 -11.48 7.92
C GLU A 304 14.77 -13.01 7.68
N ALA A 305 15.66 -13.46 6.79
CA ALA A 305 15.93 -14.88 6.54
C ALA A 305 17.20 -15.32 7.29
N PRO A 306 17.10 -15.84 8.54
CA PRO A 306 18.22 -16.43 9.24
C PRO A 306 18.91 -17.51 8.42
N LYS A 307 20.24 -17.45 8.39
CA LYS A 307 21.04 -18.36 7.56
C LYS A 307 21.30 -19.71 8.23
N GLU A 308 20.81 -19.88 9.46
CA GLU A 308 21.22 -20.96 10.36
C GLU A 308 20.73 -22.34 9.90
N GLN A 309 19.54 -22.42 9.31
CA GLN A 309 19.07 -23.68 8.73
C GLN A 309 19.90 -24.09 7.50
N TRP A 310 20.32 -23.14 6.65
CA TRP A 310 21.20 -23.44 5.53
C TRP A 310 22.60 -23.87 5.99
N LYS A 311 23.16 -23.21 7.02
CA LYS A 311 24.40 -23.66 7.69
C LYS A 311 24.28 -25.06 8.30
N GLY A 312 23.09 -25.44 8.74
CA GLY A 312 22.80 -26.77 9.29
C GLY A 312 22.58 -27.85 8.23
N SER A 313 22.17 -27.47 7.01
CA SER A 313 21.70 -28.38 5.97
C SER A 313 22.83 -28.90 5.07
N PRO A 314 23.12 -30.22 5.06
CA PRO A 314 24.00 -30.83 4.06
C PRO A 314 23.59 -30.52 2.61
N THR A 315 22.29 -30.46 2.33
CA THR A 315 21.74 -30.15 1.00
C THR A 315 22.09 -28.72 0.59
N ALA A 316 21.84 -27.73 1.44
CA ALA A 316 22.17 -26.33 1.15
C ALA A 316 23.68 -26.14 0.93
N LYS A 317 24.52 -26.75 1.78
CA LYS A 317 25.98 -26.75 1.61
C LYS A 317 26.41 -27.35 0.28
N ARG A 318 25.80 -28.46 -0.15
CA ARG A 318 26.11 -29.07 -1.43
C ARG A 318 25.78 -28.15 -2.60
N ILE A 319 24.63 -27.48 -2.56
CA ILE A 319 24.21 -26.51 -3.57
C ILE A 319 25.18 -25.32 -3.63
N MET A 320 25.64 -24.82 -2.47
CA MET A 320 26.67 -23.78 -2.42
C MET A 320 27.96 -24.24 -3.11
N LEU A 321 28.44 -25.45 -2.80
CA LEU A 321 29.64 -26.01 -3.44
C LEU A 321 29.46 -26.18 -4.96
N ASP A 322 28.33 -26.72 -5.39
CA ASP A 322 28.03 -26.97 -6.81
C ASP A 322 27.93 -25.68 -7.64
N ASN A 323 27.58 -24.56 -7.00
CA ASN A 323 27.44 -23.25 -7.65
C ASN A 323 28.58 -22.28 -7.32
N GLY A 324 29.60 -22.71 -6.57
CA GLY A 324 30.74 -21.88 -6.19
C GLY A 324 30.39 -20.69 -5.28
N LEU A 325 29.37 -20.82 -4.45
CA LEU A 325 28.88 -19.78 -3.53
C LEU A 325 29.70 -19.81 -2.23
N LYS A 326 30.18 -18.65 -1.78
CA LYS A 326 31.11 -18.56 -0.63
C LYS A 326 30.43 -18.72 0.71
N ASP A 327 29.21 -18.20 0.83
CA ASP A 327 28.46 -18.15 2.07
C ASP A 327 26.94 -18.16 1.81
N GLU A 328 26.16 -18.18 2.88
CA GLU A 328 24.71 -18.21 2.81
C GLU A 328 24.07 -16.90 2.32
N HIS A 329 24.80 -15.78 2.31
CA HIS A 329 24.32 -14.54 1.69
C HIS A 329 24.39 -14.64 0.17
N GLU A 330 25.49 -15.18 -0.37
CA GLU A 330 25.56 -15.53 -1.80
C GLU A 330 24.53 -16.61 -2.18
N LEU A 331 24.18 -17.52 -1.27
CA LEU A 331 23.07 -18.47 -1.45
C LEU A 331 21.70 -17.80 -1.52
N GLN A 332 21.45 -16.77 -0.68
CA GLN A 332 20.24 -15.96 -0.79
C GLN A 332 20.19 -15.21 -2.13
N SER A 333 21.30 -14.59 -2.55
CA SER A 333 21.38 -13.94 -3.88
C SER A 333 21.10 -14.92 -5.01
N PHE A 334 21.66 -16.14 -4.95
CA PHE A 334 21.39 -17.22 -5.89
C PHE A 334 19.90 -17.57 -5.93
N PHE A 335 19.27 -17.75 -4.76
CA PHE A 335 17.84 -18.05 -4.65
C PHE A 335 17.00 -16.95 -5.29
N ILE A 336 17.24 -15.69 -4.93
CA ILE A 336 16.50 -14.53 -5.45
C ILE A 336 16.68 -14.39 -6.97
N LYS A 337 17.89 -14.60 -7.51
CA LYS A 337 18.13 -14.57 -8.97
C LYS A 337 17.38 -15.68 -9.72
N ARG A 338 17.23 -16.86 -9.12
CA ARG A 338 16.40 -17.95 -9.66
C ARG A 338 14.92 -17.56 -9.70
N ILE A 339 14.40 -16.95 -8.62
CA ILE A 339 13.02 -16.43 -8.57
C ILE A 339 12.81 -15.29 -9.56
N GLU A 340 13.75 -14.35 -9.66
CA GLU A 340 13.69 -13.27 -10.65
C GLU A 340 13.60 -13.82 -12.08
N SER A 341 14.36 -14.88 -12.36
CA SER A 341 14.33 -15.54 -13.67
C SER A 341 12.97 -16.18 -13.96
N ILE A 342 12.30 -16.74 -12.95
CA ILE A 342 10.92 -17.24 -13.06
C ILE A 342 9.97 -16.08 -13.35
N LEU A 343 10.01 -15.02 -12.54
CA LEU A 343 9.15 -13.84 -12.70
C LEU A 343 9.30 -13.18 -14.07
N LYS A 344 10.51 -13.12 -14.61
CA LYS A 344 10.80 -12.60 -15.97
C LYS A 344 10.06 -13.40 -17.05
N LYS A 345 9.93 -14.73 -16.93
CA LYS A 345 9.13 -15.55 -17.88
C LYS A 345 7.65 -15.16 -17.88
N HIS A 346 7.15 -14.66 -16.75
CA HIS A 346 5.78 -14.18 -16.59
C HIS A 346 5.64 -12.65 -16.81
N ASN A 347 6.65 -11.98 -17.36
CA ASN A 347 6.69 -10.53 -17.57
C ASN A 347 6.47 -9.71 -16.29
N ARG A 348 6.93 -10.24 -15.14
CA ARG A 348 6.89 -9.56 -13.85
C ARG A 348 8.25 -8.97 -13.49
N ILE A 349 8.21 -7.86 -12.78
CA ILE A 349 9.36 -7.17 -12.20
C ILE A 349 9.42 -7.56 -10.73
N LEU A 350 10.57 -8.11 -10.31
CA LEU A 350 10.81 -8.42 -8.91
C LEU A 350 10.94 -7.13 -8.10
N ILE A 351 10.21 -7.07 -7.00
CA ILE A 351 10.46 -6.15 -5.89
C ILE A 351 10.67 -6.97 -4.62
N GLY A 352 11.56 -6.51 -3.74
CA GLY A 352 11.82 -7.16 -2.45
C GLY A 352 12.41 -6.18 -1.44
N TRP A 353 12.38 -6.56 -0.17
CA TRP A 353 12.95 -5.77 0.93
C TRP A 353 14.47 -5.60 0.77
N ASP A 354 15.04 -4.56 1.37
CA ASP A 354 16.42 -4.17 1.07
C ASP A 354 17.49 -5.24 1.38
N GLU A 355 17.17 -6.30 2.11
CA GLU A 355 17.94 -7.54 2.24
C GLU A 355 18.24 -8.26 0.91
N ILE A 356 17.47 -8.05 -0.15
CA ILE A 356 17.73 -8.70 -1.45
C ILE A 356 19.07 -8.31 -2.09
N GLN A 357 19.74 -7.28 -1.55
CA GLN A 357 21.11 -6.91 -1.91
C GLN A 357 22.18 -7.85 -1.34
N GLU A 358 21.88 -8.62 -0.29
CA GLU A 358 22.83 -9.55 0.34
C GLU A 358 23.35 -10.56 -0.69
N GLY A 359 24.68 -10.72 -0.78
CA GLY A 359 25.32 -11.56 -1.79
C GLY A 359 25.28 -11.01 -3.22
N GLY A 360 24.75 -9.79 -3.40
CA GLY A 360 24.73 -9.04 -4.66
C GLY A 360 23.32 -8.83 -5.22
N LEU A 361 22.94 -7.56 -5.36
CA LEU A 361 21.66 -7.11 -5.93
C LEU A 361 21.60 -7.37 -7.44
N SER A 362 20.49 -7.93 -7.93
CA SER A 362 20.27 -8.04 -9.38
C SER A 362 20.11 -6.65 -10.01
N PRO A 363 20.73 -6.35 -11.17
CA PRO A 363 20.61 -5.05 -11.84
C PRO A 363 19.18 -4.69 -12.27
N THR A 364 18.27 -5.66 -12.32
CA THR A 364 16.87 -5.47 -12.73
C THR A 364 15.87 -5.51 -11.57
N ALA A 365 16.33 -5.80 -10.36
CA ALA A 365 15.47 -5.80 -9.18
C ALA A 365 15.06 -4.38 -8.79
N THR A 366 13.83 -4.23 -8.31
CA THR A 366 13.39 -3.05 -7.57
C THR A 366 13.54 -3.33 -6.08
N MET A 367 14.01 -2.36 -5.31
CA MET A 367 14.27 -2.54 -3.88
C MET A 367 13.35 -1.69 -3.02
N MET A 368 12.70 -2.30 -2.03
CA MET A 368 11.91 -1.60 -1.03
C MET A 368 12.78 -1.35 0.22
N VAL A 369 13.08 -0.08 0.51
CA VAL A 369 14.09 0.29 1.50
C VAL A 369 13.45 0.62 2.84
N TRP A 370 13.73 -0.21 3.85
CA TRP A 370 13.08 -0.12 5.16
C TRP A 370 14.04 0.11 6.33
N ARG A 371 15.28 -0.39 6.27
CA ARG A 371 16.22 -0.37 7.40
C ARG A 371 17.06 0.90 7.47
N ASP A 372 17.73 1.22 6.37
CA ASP A 372 18.79 2.23 6.34
C ASP A 372 18.89 2.87 4.94
N TRP A 373 19.00 4.20 4.90
CA TRP A 373 19.07 4.99 3.68
C TRP A 373 20.33 4.72 2.86
N LYS A 374 21.39 4.17 3.47
CA LYS A 374 22.58 3.76 2.72
C LYS A 374 22.25 2.72 1.64
N TRP A 375 21.27 1.86 1.88
CA TRP A 375 20.84 0.85 0.91
C TRP A 375 20.16 1.50 -0.29
N ALA A 376 19.30 2.51 -0.05
CA ALA A 376 18.77 3.33 -1.13
C ALA A 376 19.87 3.97 -1.98
N SER A 377 20.87 4.60 -1.35
CA SER A 377 22.01 5.20 -2.09
C SER A 377 22.77 4.17 -2.91
N MET A 378 23.05 2.99 -2.35
CA MET A 378 23.71 1.90 -3.05
C MET A 378 22.91 1.41 -4.25
N ALA A 379 21.61 1.14 -4.09
CA ALA A 379 20.75 0.67 -5.18
C ALA A 379 20.65 1.70 -6.31
N LEU A 380 20.48 2.98 -5.98
CA LEU A 380 20.42 4.05 -6.98
C LEU A 380 21.71 4.15 -7.80
N LYS A 381 22.88 4.09 -7.13
CA LYS A 381 24.19 4.07 -7.80
C LYS A 381 24.39 2.85 -8.70
N ASN A 382 23.77 1.72 -8.34
CA ASN A 382 23.77 0.50 -9.15
C ASN A 382 22.75 0.55 -10.30
N GLY A 383 21.95 1.61 -10.40
CA GLY A 383 20.93 1.78 -11.43
C GLY A 383 19.60 1.07 -11.13
N ASN A 384 19.40 0.59 -9.91
CA ASN A 384 18.15 -0.03 -9.49
C ASN A 384 17.07 1.01 -9.18
N SER A 385 15.81 0.63 -9.40
CA SER A 385 14.66 1.39 -8.90
C SER A 385 14.40 1.09 -7.43
N ILE A 386 13.90 2.07 -6.68
CA ILE A 386 13.59 1.92 -5.26
C ILE A 386 12.19 2.43 -4.91
N VAL A 387 11.61 1.85 -3.86
CA VAL A 387 10.47 2.40 -3.12
C VAL A 387 10.93 2.67 -1.69
N MET A 388 10.73 3.90 -1.20
CA MET A 388 11.11 4.26 0.17
C MET A 388 10.02 3.83 1.15
N ALA A 389 10.39 2.94 2.07
CA ALA A 389 9.54 2.37 3.12
C ALA A 389 10.23 2.42 4.50
N PRO A 390 10.95 3.50 4.88
CA PRO A 390 11.81 3.47 6.07
C PRO A 390 11.00 3.32 7.36
N ASN A 391 11.45 2.43 8.25
CA ASN A 391 10.86 2.21 9.58
C ASN A 391 10.79 3.50 10.43
N SER A 392 11.71 4.43 10.17
CA SER A 392 11.79 5.71 10.86
C SER A 392 10.61 6.64 10.57
N HIS A 393 9.94 6.51 9.42
CA HIS A 393 8.92 7.46 8.95
C HIS A 393 7.62 6.81 8.45
N THR A 394 7.60 5.50 8.20
CA THR A 394 6.50 4.87 7.46
C THR A 394 5.98 3.55 8.04
N TYR A 395 6.46 3.14 9.22
CA TYR A 395 5.94 1.96 9.93
C TYR A 395 4.77 2.37 10.82
N PHE A 396 3.56 2.14 10.32
CA PHE A 396 2.31 2.60 10.92
C PHE A 396 1.78 1.64 11.97
N ASP A 397 2.46 0.54 12.22
CA ASP A 397 2.35 -0.32 13.38
C ASP A 397 2.97 0.30 14.65
N HIS A 398 3.76 1.38 14.53
CA HIS A 398 4.31 2.12 15.67
C HIS A 398 3.29 3.01 16.39
N TYR A 399 3.51 3.27 17.69
CA TYR A 399 2.74 4.26 18.47
C TYR A 399 2.70 5.63 17.80
N GLN A 400 1.62 6.38 18.02
CA GLN A 400 1.39 7.71 17.44
C GLN A 400 1.66 8.84 18.44
N GLU A 401 1.51 8.57 19.73
CA GLU A 401 1.94 9.42 20.86
C GLU A 401 2.76 8.60 21.86
N ASP A 402 3.43 9.27 22.81
CA ASP A 402 4.15 8.57 23.87
C ASP A 402 3.13 7.81 24.75
N PRO A 403 3.16 6.45 24.76
CA PRO A 403 2.23 5.66 25.56
C PRO A 403 2.44 5.81 27.08
N LYS A 404 3.52 6.46 27.53
CA LYS A 404 3.73 6.83 28.93
C LYS A 404 2.95 8.07 29.34
N GLU A 405 2.69 8.95 28.38
CA GLU A 405 1.99 10.23 28.61
C GLU A 405 0.51 10.13 28.21
N HIS A 406 0.20 9.28 27.23
CA HIS A 406 -1.13 9.14 26.64
C HIS A 406 -1.61 7.69 26.69
N LYS A 407 -2.93 7.51 26.86
CA LYS A 407 -3.56 6.18 26.82
C LYS A 407 -3.84 5.77 25.37
N GLU A 408 -2.81 5.32 24.67
CA GLU A 408 -2.95 4.70 23.35
C GLU A 408 -3.19 3.17 23.46
N PRO A 409 -3.94 2.55 22.54
CA PRO A 409 -4.02 1.09 22.49
C PRO A 409 -2.67 0.49 22.10
N GLU A 410 -2.38 -0.74 22.56
CA GLU A 410 -1.09 -1.41 22.36
C GLU A 410 -0.64 -1.38 20.89
N ALA A 411 0.64 -1.13 20.68
CA ALA A 411 1.30 -1.14 19.39
C ALA A 411 2.66 -1.86 19.53
N ILE A 412 3.29 -2.20 18.41
CA ILE A 412 4.50 -3.05 18.40
C ILE A 412 5.68 -2.44 19.19
N GLY A 413 5.67 -1.11 19.33
CA GLY A 413 6.78 -0.31 19.83
C GLY A 413 6.95 0.93 18.96
N GLY A 414 8.12 1.55 19.03
CA GLY A 414 8.44 2.75 18.25
C GLY A 414 7.58 3.97 18.59
N LEU A 415 7.89 5.09 17.96
CA LEU A 415 7.08 6.31 18.03
C LEU A 415 7.16 7.01 16.67
N LEU A 416 6.02 7.09 16.01
CA LEU A 416 5.86 7.74 14.71
C LEU A 416 4.65 8.69 14.77
N PRO A 417 4.85 9.91 15.29
CA PRO A 417 3.81 10.92 15.33
C PRO A 417 3.52 11.47 13.93
N LEU A 418 2.38 12.15 13.79
CA LEU A 418 1.85 12.60 12.51
C LEU A 418 2.78 13.59 11.78
N ASP A 419 3.40 14.52 12.51
CA ASP A 419 4.32 15.52 11.97
C ASP A 419 5.58 14.87 11.38
N LYS A 420 6.10 13.82 12.02
CA LYS A 420 7.25 13.05 11.53
C LYS A 420 6.95 12.39 10.19
N VAL A 421 5.74 11.83 10.01
CA VAL A 421 5.30 11.34 8.70
C VAL A 421 5.19 12.48 7.70
N TYR A 422 4.58 13.60 8.09
CA TYR A 422 4.38 14.74 7.20
C TYR A 422 5.71 15.37 6.73
N LEU A 423 6.72 15.44 7.59
CA LEU A 423 8.02 16.04 7.28
C LEU A 423 8.94 15.11 6.47
N PHE A 424 8.55 13.84 6.28
CA PHE A 424 9.31 12.90 5.47
C PHE A 424 9.53 13.41 4.04
N ASN A 425 10.76 13.30 3.55
CA ASN A 425 11.13 13.48 2.15
C ASN A 425 11.73 12.17 1.62
N PRO A 426 11.11 11.48 0.67
CA PRO A 426 11.63 10.23 0.11
C PRO A 426 12.79 10.43 -0.87
N ILE A 427 13.11 11.67 -1.23
CA ILE A 427 14.21 12.01 -2.14
C ILE A 427 15.48 12.23 -1.33
N LEU A 428 16.52 11.45 -1.63
CA LEU A 428 17.82 11.54 -0.99
C LEU A 428 18.55 12.83 -1.39
N GLU A 429 19.33 13.39 -0.47
CA GLU A 429 20.23 14.50 -0.79
C GLU A 429 21.44 14.03 -1.60
N GLY A 430 21.95 14.90 -2.47
CA GLY A 430 23.19 14.65 -3.21
C GLY A 430 23.09 13.60 -4.33
N ILE A 431 21.89 13.22 -4.75
CA ILE A 431 21.66 12.34 -5.91
C ILE A 431 21.52 13.15 -7.21
N THR A 432 21.80 12.49 -8.34
CA THR A 432 21.61 13.04 -9.68
C THR A 432 20.12 13.03 -10.11
N PRO A 433 19.72 13.86 -11.07
CA PRO A 433 18.36 13.82 -11.64
C PRO A 433 17.98 12.45 -12.24
N GLU A 434 18.96 11.70 -12.74
CA GLU A 434 18.77 10.35 -13.28
C GLU A 434 18.50 9.33 -12.16
N GLU A 435 19.21 9.43 -11.03
CA GLU A 435 18.95 8.62 -9.84
C GLU A 435 17.60 8.97 -9.21
N GLU A 436 17.22 10.25 -9.16
CA GLU A 436 15.92 10.68 -8.63
C GLU A 436 14.76 10.01 -9.38
N LYS A 437 14.84 9.88 -10.71
CA LYS A 437 13.83 9.18 -11.53
C LYS A 437 13.68 7.69 -11.17
N ARG A 438 14.66 7.09 -10.49
CA ARG A 438 14.61 5.71 -10.03
C ARG A 438 13.97 5.56 -8.65
N ILE A 439 13.74 6.67 -7.94
CA ILE A 439 12.91 6.68 -6.74
C ILE A 439 11.45 6.69 -7.19
N LEU A 440 10.83 5.50 -7.21
CA LEU A 440 9.46 5.35 -7.70
C LEU A 440 8.48 6.10 -6.80
N GLY A 441 8.73 6.12 -5.49
CA GLY A 441 7.95 6.85 -4.52
C GLY A 441 8.12 6.31 -3.10
N ALA A 442 7.06 6.35 -2.31
CA ALA A 442 7.08 5.86 -0.93
C ALA A 442 5.81 5.12 -0.54
N GLN A 443 5.91 4.39 0.57
CA GLN A 443 4.85 3.50 1.06
C GLN A 443 4.81 3.49 2.59
N GLY A 444 3.61 3.34 3.17
CA GLY A 444 3.41 3.08 4.61
C GLY A 444 3.08 1.62 4.89
N GLN A 445 3.60 1.05 5.97
CA GLN A 445 3.46 -0.38 6.30
C GLN A 445 2.55 -0.55 7.52
N LEU A 446 1.55 -1.41 7.41
CA LEU A 446 0.70 -1.83 8.53
C LEU A 446 0.98 -3.29 8.84
N TRP A 447 2.09 -3.56 9.52
CA TRP A 447 2.37 -4.86 10.13
C TRP A 447 1.35 -5.16 11.22
N SER A 448 0.78 -6.37 11.21
CA SER A 448 -0.46 -6.65 11.93
C SER A 448 -0.32 -7.47 13.20
N GLU A 449 0.87 -7.66 13.77
CA GLU A 449 1.09 -8.37 15.04
C GLU A 449 0.19 -7.85 16.17
N TYR A 450 -0.03 -6.53 16.22
CA TYR A 450 -0.82 -5.83 17.24
C TYR A 450 -2.09 -5.16 16.67
N LEU A 451 -2.47 -5.51 15.44
CA LEU A 451 -3.68 -4.99 14.78
C LEU A 451 -4.78 -6.05 14.82
N PHE A 452 -5.27 -6.36 16.03
CA PHE A 452 -6.16 -7.51 16.29
C PHE A 452 -7.53 -7.45 15.58
N ASN A 453 -7.94 -6.29 15.08
CA ASN A 453 -9.21 -6.08 14.38
C ASN A 453 -9.14 -4.88 13.43
N THR A 454 -10.17 -4.73 12.59
CA THR A 454 -10.27 -3.68 11.59
C THR A 454 -10.27 -2.27 12.18
N ASP A 455 -10.88 -2.08 13.36
CA ASP A 455 -10.92 -0.78 14.04
C ASP A 455 -9.49 -0.33 14.43
N LYS A 456 -8.66 -1.28 14.89
CA LYS A 456 -7.26 -1.01 15.23
C LYS A 456 -6.42 -0.75 13.99
N VAL A 457 -6.67 -1.43 12.86
CA VAL A 457 -6.02 -1.10 11.57
C VAL A 457 -6.32 0.33 11.17
N GLU A 458 -7.58 0.75 11.22
CA GLU A 458 -8.00 2.12 10.90
C GLU A 458 -7.36 3.16 11.84
N PHE A 459 -7.30 2.86 13.14
CA PHE A 459 -6.69 3.73 14.14
C PHE A 459 -5.20 3.95 13.87
N MET A 460 -4.50 2.90 13.46
CA MET A 460 -3.07 2.93 13.20
C MET A 460 -2.74 3.53 11.81
N ALA A 461 -3.61 3.33 10.82
CA ALA A 461 -3.45 3.89 9.49
C ALA A 461 -3.74 5.40 9.42
N PHE A 462 -4.80 5.86 10.10
CA PHE A 462 -5.33 7.22 9.95
C PHE A 462 -5.15 8.03 11.23
N PRO A 463 -4.58 9.25 11.14
CA PRO A 463 -4.47 10.10 9.95
C PRO A 463 -3.11 10.06 9.23
N ARG A 464 -2.16 9.24 9.67
CA ARG A 464 -0.79 9.20 9.11
C ARG A 464 -0.75 8.91 7.61
N MET A 465 -1.65 8.10 7.08
CA MET A 465 -1.77 7.87 5.63
C MET A 465 -2.04 9.17 4.86
N PHE A 466 -2.81 10.10 5.41
CA PHE A 466 -3.10 11.39 4.76
C PHE A 466 -1.86 12.29 4.70
N ALA A 467 -1.02 12.25 5.74
CA ALA A 467 0.27 12.92 5.73
C ALA A 467 1.20 12.30 4.67
N LEU A 468 1.26 10.97 4.60
CA LEU A 468 2.03 10.26 3.58
C LEU A 468 1.52 10.56 2.17
N ALA A 469 0.20 10.59 1.95
CA ALA A 469 -0.41 10.96 0.68
C ALA A 469 0.07 12.34 0.21
N GLU A 470 0.14 13.31 1.13
CA GLU A 470 0.69 14.65 0.84
C GLU A 470 2.20 14.62 0.56
N VAL A 471 2.98 13.79 1.25
CA VAL A 471 4.43 13.60 0.99
C VAL A 471 4.71 13.12 -0.44
N VAL A 472 3.91 12.16 -0.93
CA VAL A 472 4.13 11.52 -2.23
C VAL A 472 3.41 12.21 -3.39
N TRP A 473 2.43 13.06 -3.10
CA TRP A 473 1.68 13.82 -4.10
C TRP A 473 2.18 15.26 -4.23
N THR A 474 2.24 16.01 -3.14
CA THR A 474 2.50 17.45 -3.14
C THR A 474 4.00 17.74 -3.18
N ARG A 475 4.41 18.72 -3.99
CA ARG A 475 5.82 19.14 -4.02
C ARG A 475 6.25 19.78 -2.70
N PRO A 476 7.51 19.61 -2.25
CA PRO A 476 7.98 20.12 -0.97
C PRO A 476 7.70 21.61 -0.74
N GLU A 477 7.89 22.45 -1.76
CA GLU A 477 7.67 23.89 -1.71
C GLU A 477 6.20 24.30 -1.43
N ASN A 478 5.25 23.38 -1.65
CA ASN A 478 3.82 23.61 -1.45
C ASN A 478 3.31 23.05 -0.10
N LYS A 479 4.15 22.33 0.65
CA LYS A 479 3.79 21.71 1.93
C LYS A 479 3.90 22.71 3.08
N ASN A 480 2.94 22.65 3.99
CA ASN A 480 2.94 23.39 5.24
C ASN A 480 2.12 22.61 6.27
N TYR A 481 2.75 22.27 7.40
CA TYR A 481 2.13 21.37 8.39
C TYR A 481 0.91 21.99 9.09
N GLU A 482 0.95 23.29 9.40
CA GLU A 482 -0.18 24.00 10.02
C GLU A 482 -1.39 24.04 9.07
N ASP A 483 -1.16 24.36 7.80
CA ASP A 483 -2.17 24.29 6.73
C ASP A 483 -2.74 22.86 6.57
N PHE A 484 -1.87 21.85 6.60
CA PHE A 484 -2.29 20.44 6.58
C PHE A 484 -3.20 20.10 7.75
N MET A 485 -2.84 20.50 8.98
CA MET A 485 -3.68 20.26 10.16
C MET A 485 -5.04 20.95 10.05
N LEU A 486 -5.12 22.13 9.44
CA LEU A 486 -6.41 22.78 9.20
C LEU A 486 -7.29 22.00 8.20
N ARG A 487 -6.71 21.56 7.09
CA ARG A 487 -7.41 20.72 6.07
C ARG A 487 -7.79 19.35 6.63
N LEU A 488 -6.99 18.80 7.54
CA LEU A 488 -7.21 17.50 8.17
C LEU A 488 -8.54 17.45 8.93
N LYS A 489 -8.97 18.55 9.57
CA LYS A 489 -10.26 18.59 10.28
C LYS A 489 -11.45 18.17 9.40
N SER A 490 -11.49 18.64 8.15
CA SER A 490 -12.54 18.25 7.21
C SER A 490 -12.42 16.78 6.77
N THR A 491 -11.19 16.27 6.69
CA THR A 491 -10.95 14.84 6.41
C THR A 491 -11.44 13.96 7.56
N LEU A 492 -11.19 14.35 8.82
CA LEU A 492 -11.67 13.61 9.98
C LEU A 492 -13.20 13.59 10.06
N ALA A 493 -13.85 14.72 9.76
CA ALA A 493 -15.31 14.78 9.66
C ALA A 493 -15.86 13.85 8.56
N LEU A 494 -15.15 13.68 7.45
CA LEU A 494 -15.50 12.71 6.40
C LEU A 494 -15.35 11.28 6.93
N LEU A 495 -14.27 10.99 7.64
CA LEU A 495 -14.07 9.68 8.26
C LEU A 495 -15.15 9.34 9.29
N ASP A 496 -15.61 10.30 10.08
CA ASP A 496 -16.75 10.12 10.99
C ASP A 496 -18.02 9.75 10.21
N HIS A 497 -18.27 10.43 9.09
CA HIS A 497 -19.43 10.16 8.22
C HIS A 497 -19.42 8.74 7.66
N ILE A 498 -18.25 8.23 7.29
CA ILE A 498 -18.06 6.85 6.78
C ILE A 498 -17.68 5.84 7.87
N LYS A 499 -17.77 6.23 9.15
CA LYS A 499 -17.54 5.39 10.33
C LYS A 499 -16.17 4.69 10.31
N VAL A 500 -15.11 5.46 10.11
CA VAL A 500 -13.72 5.00 10.22
C VAL A 500 -13.18 5.31 11.61
N LYS A 501 -12.50 4.35 12.24
CA LYS A 501 -11.94 4.46 13.61
C LYS A 501 -10.54 5.06 13.62
N TYR A 502 -10.38 6.28 13.14
CA TYR A 502 -9.10 6.97 13.12
C TYR A 502 -8.64 7.42 14.53
N ARG A 503 -7.35 7.73 14.67
CA ARG A 503 -6.82 8.46 15.84
C ARG A 503 -7.07 9.96 15.69
N ASN A 504 -7.75 10.60 16.65
CA ASN A 504 -7.94 12.06 16.63
C ASN A 504 -6.66 12.78 17.12
N PRO A 505 -6.02 13.65 16.30
CA PRO A 505 -4.81 14.38 16.69
C PRO A 505 -5.05 15.78 17.30
N PHE A 506 -6.30 16.13 17.65
CA PHE A 506 -6.70 17.45 18.17
C PHE A 506 -7.14 17.46 19.62
#